data_AF-A0A2T2S6Q5-F1
#
_entry.id   AF-A0A2T2S6Q5-F1
#
_cell.length_a   1.000
_cell.length_b   1.000
_cell.length_c   1.000
_cell.angle_alpha   90.00
_cell.angle_beta   90.00
_cell.angle_gamma   90.00
#
_symmetry.space_group_name_H-M   'P 1'
#
loop_
_entity.id
_entity.type
_entity.pdbx_description
1 polymer ?
#
loop_
_entity_poly.entity_id
_entity_poly.type
_entity_poly.pdbx_seq_one_letter_code
_entity_poly.pdbx_strand_id
1 'polypeptide(L)'
;MHVPFLSDLSPDADESALPQAGQLIRRLSVVMLGAVTLLVFLIVGPQFHPGLSQIAPGMFSFGLSSSPTPNEAASANERAAPVIEDLSAQDSNFTIRVIDRRSNEVLEVFTLTELRTAHRNGKNLDWGTVDEHRYEAMERLVDKHEARGVPLEDIIVRWGRANQVQTAHKRDRGYQAYERRLAEYLGLSLLATEIGTVETFNRDHLVSTAGALSRYQMLPWVLRRGGVTEYSLPTENDSWVRVREERHPLLVLEPAFLLLRGYVNAVGHELPGLSAYHTGPGNVFKLYRHYYTSAKHFTRSSTVADAYAWAVTDGFDTVSEGSAFGSDSRGYVPALYGSLAAREDQRIDPSPSLRAARVQLKPGATLTLRELLAPLGATDRSRRLSGWGPAADTATSTYGRFRALNPHFDLPPSSDGTVPAGGNVRLASSVEGRAVQFFLPLRAPDVLRAAGIDALDSTATFRYDDSTYAPPAPSQVTKWDRQYDTLVENIAHFGFTKQNRKRLLRLYDRFQALAEQRPTRYRRRQLEIISTHRRLWRSGPWEELAEATKRATEGMEIEGQPLDILPTQTPVPDSLQASTP
;
A
#
# COMPACT_ATOMS: atom_id res chain seq x y z
N MET A 1 0.63 37.40 24.77
CA MET A 1 1.75 37.98 25.53
C MET A 1 1.36 37.94 27.00
N HIS A 2 2.23 37.38 27.85
CA HIS A 2 2.16 37.27 29.31
C HIS A 2 1.11 36.37 30.01
N VAL A 3 1.63 35.23 30.47
CA VAL A 3 1.24 34.49 31.68
C VAL A 3 1.60 35.32 32.93
N PRO A 4 0.92 35.13 34.07
CA PRO A 4 1.68 34.80 35.27
C PRO A 4 1.10 33.64 36.10
N PHE A 5 1.98 33.14 36.95
CA PHE A 5 1.98 31.89 37.68
C PHE A 5 1.82 32.17 39.20
N LEU A 6 1.09 31.28 39.87
CA LEU A 6 1.21 30.75 41.26
C LEU A 6 1.01 31.57 42.56
N SER A 7 0.48 30.79 43.54
CA SER A 7 0.50 30.89 45.03
C SER A 7 -0.63 31.73 45.66
N ASP A 8 -1.35 31.36 46.72
CA ASP A 8 -1.11 30.43 47.83
C ASP A 8 -2.42 30.15 48.61
N LEU A 9 -2.32 29.26 49.62
CA LEU A 9 -3.16 29.10 50.83
C LEU A 9 -4.17 27.94 50.89
N SER A 10 -3.68 26.84 51.48
CA SER A 10 -4.41 25.99 52.44
C SER A 10 -4.40 26.66 53.83
N PRO A 11 -5.29 26.28 54.76
CA PRO A 11 -4.81 25.39 55.84
C PRO A 11 -5.83 24.37 56.38
N ASP A 12 -5.27 23.30 56.95
CA ASP A 12 -5.62 22.59 58.21
C ASP A 12 -7.06 22.08 58.44
N ALA A 13 -7.34 20.90 59.00
CA ALA A 13 -6.56 19.83 59.61
C ALA A 13 -7.49 18.59 59.70
N ASP A 14 -6.95 17.37 59.76
CA ASP A 14 -7.15 16.54 60.96
C ASP A 14 -6.25 15.29 60.95
N GLU A 15 -5.55 15.10 62.06
CA GLU A 15 -4.77 13.92 62.40
C GLU A 15 -5.70 12.84 62.98
N SER A 16 -5.58 11.61 62.51
CA SER A 16 -5.59 10.43 63.40
C SER A 16 -5.18 9.15 62.67
N ALA A 17 -4.25 8.42 63.31
CA ALA A 17 -3.88 7.01 63.17
C ALA A 17 -2.49 6.68 62.56
N LEU A 18 -1.54 6.42 63.46
CA LEU A 18 -0.29 5.63 63.33
C LEU A 18 -0.58 4.14 63.01
N PRO A 19 0.40 3.23 62.74
CA PRO A 19 1.80 3.34 62.25
C PRO A 19 2.13 2.31 61.12
N GLN A 20 3.41 2.15 60.76
CA GLN A 20 4.04 1.10 59.90
C GLN A 20 4.47 1.50 58.47
N ALA A 21 5.20 2.60 58.34
CA ALA A 21 6.05 2.87 57.18
C ALA A 21 7.46 2.26 57.40
N GLY A 22 7.66 1.02 56.93
CA GLY A 22 8.98 0.36 57.04
C GLY A 22 9.26 -0.78 56.06
N GLN A 23 8.25 -1.32 55.36
CA GLN A 23 8.43 -2.43 54.43
C GLN A 23 7.97 -2.16 52.98
N LEU A 24 7.48 -0.96 52.68
CA LEU A 24 6.98 -0.59 51.34
C LEU A 24 8.04 0.02 50.41
N ILE A 25 9.17 0.50 50.95
CA ILE A 25 10.23 1.15 50.14
C ILE A 25 11.13 0.14 49.43
N ARG A 26 11.15 -1.15 49.84
CA ARG A 26 11.94 -2.19 49.15
C ARG A 26 11.21 -2.91 48.00
N ARG A 27 9.88 -2.76 47.87
CA ARG A 27 9.09 -3.37 46.78
C ARG A 27 8.74 -2.40 45.64
N LEU A 28 8.82 -1.09 45.87
CA LEU A 28 8.63 -0.08 44.81
C LEU A 28 9.87 0.10 43.91
N SER A 29 11.07 -0.23 44.39
CA SER A 29 12.30 -0.11 43.59
C SER A 29 12.50 -1.21 42.56
N VAL A 30 11.92 -2.41 42.75
CA VAL A 30 12.04 -3.52 41.77
C VAL A 30 10.99 -3.39 40.66
N VAL A 31 9.80 -2.86 40.97
CA VAL A 31 8.73 -2.62 39.98
C VAL A 31 9.04 -1.40 39.10
N MET A 32 9.62 -0.33 39.66
CA MET A 32 10.07 0.82 38.87
C MET A 32 11.30 0.51 38.02
N LEU A 33 12.22 -0.36 38.48
CA LEU A 33 13.35 -0.77 37.64
C LEU A 33 12.89 -1.69 36.49
N GLY A 34 11.97 -2.63 36.75
CA GLY A 34 11.36 -3.47 35.70
C GLY A 34 10.54 -2.67 34.68
N ALA A 35 9.82 -1.64 35.11
CA ALA A 35 9.07 -0.76 34.21
C ALA A 35 9.99 0.13 33.36
N VAL A 36 11.12 0.58 33.89
CA VAL A 36 12.12 1.36 33.15
C VAL A 36 12.93 0.48 32.18
N THR A 37 13.24 -0.77 32.52
CA THR A 37 13.86 -1.71 31.58
C THR A 37 12.90 -2.10 30.44
N LEU A 38 11.60 -2.29 30.72
CA LEU A 38 10.59 -2.55 29.69
C LEU A 38 10.36 -1.33 28.78
N LEU A 39 10.45 -0.11 29.32
CA LEU A 39 10.34 1.14 28.56
C LEU A 39 11.58 1.38 27.68
N VAL A 40 12.78 1.03 28.14
CA VAL A 40 14.01 1.11 27.34
C VAL A 40 14.03 0.04 26.23
N PHE A 41 13.51 -1.17 26.48
CA PHE A 41 13.33 -2.19 25.43
C PHE A 41 12.26 -1.82 24.39
N LEU A 42 11.25 -1.02 24.75
CA LEU A 42 10.27 -0.48 23.79
C LEU A 42 10.80 0.71 22.97
N ILE A 43 11.87 1.37 23.44
CA ILE A 43 12.49 2.52 22.76
C ILE A 43 13.72 2.11 21.92
N VAL A 44 14.39 0.99 22.29
CA VAL A 44 15.60 0.47 21.61
C VAL A 44 15.37 -0.89 20.94
N GLY A 45 14.19 -1.50 21.07
CA GLY A 45 13.85 -2.74 20.36
C GLY A 45 13.86 -2.55 18.84
N PRO A 46 14.25 -3.58 18.06
CA PRO A 46 14.24 -3.50 16.61
C PRO A 46 12.83 -3.14 16.14
N GLN A 47 12.74 -2.15 15.25
CA GLN A 47 11.50 -1.73 14.62
C GLN A 47 10.93 -2.93 13.83
N PHE A 48 10.00 -3.66 14.45
CA PHE A 48 9.34 -4.79 13.81
C PHE A 48 8.36 -4.29 12.76
N HIS A 49 8.80 -4.25 11.50
CA HIS A 49 7.91 -4.17 10.35
C HIS A 49 7.38 -5.59 10.04
N PRO A 50 6.06 -5.83 10.09
CA PRO A 50 5.52 -7.19 10.09
C PRO A 50 5.66 -7.96 8.76
N GLY A 51 6.19 -7.39 7.68
CA GLY A 51 5.99 -7.93 6.32
C GLY A 51 7.11 -8.72 5.64
N LEU A 52 8.33 -8.74 6.16
CA LEU A 52 9.49 -9.10 5.35
C LEU A 52 10.06 -10.50 5.68
N SER A 53 9.97 -11.50 4.77
CA SER A 53 10.94 -12.61 4.50
C SER A 53 10.31 -13.96 4.00
N GLN A 54 10.43 -14.40 2.71
CA GLN A 54 10.33 -15.81 2.15
C GLN A 54 10.61 -15.94 0.60
N ILE A 55 11.33 -16.94 -0.01
CA ILE A 55 11.41 -17.49 -1.45
C ILE A 55 12.36 -18.72 -1.66
N ALA A 56 11.97 -19.86 -2.22
CA ALA A 56 12.89 -20.88 -2.78
C ALA A 56 12.29 -21.40 -4.11
N PRO A 57 12.95 -22.28 -4.89
CA PRO A 57 13.28 -21.92 -6.26
C PRO A 57 12.66 -22.85 -7.32
N GLY A 58 12.45 -22.31 -8.52
CA GLY A 58 12.64 -23.07 -9.76
C GLY A 58 11.45 -23.16 -10.73
N MET A 59 11.75 -22.71 -11.97
CA MET A 59 11.10 -22.95 -13.27
C MET A 59 9.94 -22.03 -13.70
N PHE A 60 10.28 -20.95 -14.41
CA PHE A 60 9.36 -20.23 -15.30
C PHE A 60 9.79 -20.28 -16.77
N SER A 61 8.85 -20.67 -17.62
CA SER A 61 8.82 -20.40 -19.06
C SER A 61 7.42 -19.92 -19.44
N PHE A 62 7.14 -18.62 -19.44
CA PHE A 62 6.05 -17.92 -20.15
C PHE A 62 6.47 -16.44 -20.25
N GLY A 63 6.43 -15.68 -21.35
CA GLY A 63 5.54 -15.68 -22.50
C GLY A 63 4.85 -14.31 -22.58
N LEU A 64 5.62 -13.22 -22.74
CA LEU A 64 5.12 -11.83 -22.77
C LEU A 64 4.52 -11.47 -24.13
N SER A 65 3.27 -11.00 -24.13
CA SER A 65 2.62 -10.29 -25.24
C SER A 65 2.26 -8.90 -24.68
N SER A 66 2.64 -7.74 -25.23
CA SER A 66 3.24 -7.40 -26.52
C SER A 66 3.94 -6.01 -26.42
N SER A 67 5.17 -5.95 -26.96
CA SER A 67 5.98 -4.82 -27.51
C SER A 67 6.10 -3.50 -26.73
N PRO A 68 7.33 -3.15 -26.29
CA PRO A 68 8.34 -2.57 -27.18
C PRO A 68 9.55 -3.50 -27.38
N THR A 69 10.50 -3.10 -28.22
CA THR A 69 11.61 -3.94 -28.71
C THR A 69 12.36 -4.70 -27.60
N PRO A 70 12.71 -5.99 -27.81
CA PRO A 70 12.89 -6.96 -26.72
C PRO A 70 14.25 -6.89 -26.00
N ASN A 71 15.20 -6.08 -26.46
CA ASN A 71 16.61 -6.35 -26.16
C ASN A 71 17.24 -5.55 -25.01
N GLU A 72 16.62 -4.47 -24.52
CA GLU A 72 17.24 -3.63 -23.46
C GLU A 72 16.51 -3.72 -22.11
N ALA A 73 15.17 -3.75 -22.11
CA ALA A 73 14.37 -3.90 -20.88
C ALA A 73 14.49 -5.30 -20.23
N ALA A 74 14.84 -6.33 -21.02
CA ALA A 74 15.13 -7.68 -20.51
C ALA A 74 16.45 -7.71 -19.72
N SER A 75 17.47 -6.98 -20.17
CA SER A 75 18.83 -7.06 -19.61
C SER A 75 18.97 -6.42 -18.21
N ALA A 76 18.19 -5.38 -17.91
CA ALA A 76 18.23 -4.70 -16.61
C ALA A 76 17.48 -5.48 -15.52
N ASN A 77 16.34 -6.10 -15.87
CA ASN A 77 15.66 -7.06 -14.99
C ASN A 77 16.52 -8.32 -14.77
N GLU A 78 17.22 -8.82 -15.79
CA GLU A 78 18.13 -9.98 -15.67
C GLU A 78 19.34 -9.75 -14.75
N ARG A 79 19.82 -8.51 -14.58
CA ARG A 79 20.95 -8.20 -13.67
C ARG A 79 20.54 -8.01 -12.22
N ALA A 80 19.35 -7.45 -11.95
CA ALA A 80 18.84 -7.25 -10.59
C ALA A 80 18.11 -8.47 -10.03
N ALA A 81 17.51 -9.30 -10.89
CA ALA A 81 16.77 -10.50 -10.51
C ALA A 81 17.59 -11.50 -9.67
N PRO A 82 18.79 -11.97 -10.07
CA PRO A 82 19.52 -13.00 -9.32
C PRO A 82 19.95 -12.52 -7.92
N VAL A 83 20.28 -11.23 -7.77
CA VAL A 83 20.62 -10.62 -6.49
C VAL A 83 19.41 -10.53 -5.56
N ILE A 84 18.25 -10.16 -6.11
CA ILE A 84 16.99 -10.10 -5.36
C ILE A 84 16.52 -11.53 -5.03
N GLU A 85 16.75 -12.49 -5.92
CA GLU A 85 16.51 -13.92 -5.70
C GLU A 85 17.38 -14.50 -4.58
N ASP A 86 18.67 -14.20 -4.52
CA ASP A 86 19.56 -14.67 -3.44
C ASP A 86 19.17 -14.13 -2.07
N LEU A 87 18.70 -12.87 -1.99
CA LEU A 87 18.19 -12.27 -0.75
C LEU A 87 16.83 -12.82 -0.29
N SER A 88 16.22 -13.67 -1.11
CA SER A 88 14.80 -13.95 -0.98
C SER A 88 14.42 -15.30 -0.35
N ALA A 89 15.25 -16.35 -0.28
CA ALA A 89 15.13 -17.66 0.46
C ALA A 89 13.78 -18.09 1.22
N GLN A 90 13.11 -19.27 0.94
CA GLN A 90 11.71 -19.67 1.34
C GLN A 90 11.78 -20.18 2.76
N ASP A 91 11.70 -19.23 3.66
CA ASP A 91 11.63 -19.51 5.06
C ASP A 91 10.20 -19.94 5.39
N SER A 92 9.94 -21.21 5.67
CA SER A 92 8.62 -21.68 6.12
C SER A 92 8.21 -21.06 7.47
N ASN A 93 6.98 -21.24 7.95
CA ASN A 93 6.58 -20.80 9.31
C ASN A 93 7.48 -21.34 10.45
N PHE A 94 8.29 -22.35 10.13
CA PHE A 94 9.19 -23.04 11.05
C PHE A 94 10.65 -22.62 10.87
N THR A 95 10.94 -21.68 9.97
CA THR A 95 12.30 -21.26 9.63
C THR A 95 12.63 -19.93 10.30
N ILE A 96 13.84 -19.86 10.85
CA ILE A 96 14.42 -18.67 11.48
C ILE A 96 15.78 -18.44 10.86
N ARG A 97 16.02 -17.25 10.33
CA ARG A 97 17.26 -16.87 9.68
C ARG A 97 17.97 -15.82 10.51
N VAL A 98 19.24 -16.04 10.80
CA VAL A 98 20.12 -15.09 11.46
C VAL A 98 21.05 -14.50 10.41
N ILE A 99 21.14 -13.18 10.36
CA ILE A 99 21.92 -12.43 9.38
C ILE A 99 22.81 -11.45 10.13
N ASP A 100 24.08 -11.35 9.74
CA ASP A 100 24.96 -10.27 10.20
C ASP A 100 24.62 -9.01 9.40
N ARG A 101 24.19 -7.93 10.05
CA ARG A 101 23.81 -6.68 9.39
C ARG A 101 24.96 -6.07 8.60
N ARG A 102 26.21 -6.24 9.06
CA ARG A 102 27.41 -5.59 8.50
C ARG A 102 27.80 -6.19 7.16
N SER A 103 27.77 -7.52 7.05
CA SER A 103 28.11 -8.23 5.82
C SER A 103 26.89 -8.67 5.02
N ASN A 104 25.71 -8.65 5.65
CA ASN A 104 24.47 -9.25 5.16
C ASN A 104 24.62 -10.76 4.84
N GLU A 105 25.63 -11.41 5.42
CA GLU A 105 25.79 -12.86 5.32
C GLU A 105 24.79 -13.56 6.23
N VAL A 106 24.19 -14.62 5.71
CA VAL A 106 23.34 -15.51 6.50
C VAL A 106 24.24 -16.31 7.42
N LEU A 107 24.23 -15.95 8.69
CA LEU A 107 25.00 -16.62 9.74
C LEU A 107 24.44 -18.01 10.03
N GLU A 108 23.12 -18.15 10.03
CA GLU A 108 22.44 -19.43 10.29
C GLU A 108 21.02 -19.46 9.74
N VAL A 109 20.59 -20.63 9.23
CA VAL A 109 19.18 -20.93 8.96
C VAL A 109 18.76 -22.05 9.89
N PHE A 110 18.01 -21.70 10.92
CA PHE A 110 17.47 -22.64 11.89
C PHE A 110 16.06 -23.06 11.50
N THR A 111 15.71 -24.34 11.73
CA THR A 111 14.36 -24.84 11.48
C THR A 111 13.81 -25.56 12.70
N LEU A 112 12.60 -25.18 13.12
CA LEU A 112 11.77 -25.88 14.10
C LEU A 112 11.26 -27.21 13.50
N THR A 113 12.17 -28.17 13.38
CA THR A 113 12.00 -29.40 12.58
C THR A 113 10.88 -30.30 13.10
N GLU A 114 10.71 -30.38 14.42
CA GLU A 114 9.66 -31.16 15.05
C GLU A 114 8.26 -30.61 14.75
N LEU A 115 8.06 -29.30 14.93
CA LEU A 115 6.80 -28.62 14.61
C LEU A 115 6.52 -28.69 13.10
N ARG A 116 7.54 -28.50 12.25
CA ARG A 116 7.41 -28.65 10.80
C ARG A 116 6.92 -30.04 10.41
N THR A 117 7.50 -31.08 11.01
CA THR A 117 7.12 -32.48 10.76
C THR A 117 5.70 -32.75 11.25
N ALA A 118 5.34 -32.28 12.45
CA ALA A 118 3.99 -32.42 12.98
C ALA A 118 2.93 -31.76 12.09
N HIS A 119 3.20 -30.55 11.60
CA HIS A 119 2.32 -29.84 10.66
C HIS A 119 2.18 -30.60 9.33
N ARG A 120 3.29 -31.10 8.76
CA ARG A 120 3.26 -31.90 7.52
C ARG A 120 2.46 -33.19 7.68
N ASN A 121 2.44 -33.77 8.89
CA ASN A 121 1.65 -34.94 9.22
C ASN A 121 0.17 -34.62 9.55
N GLY A 122 -0.29 -33.38 9.28
CA GLY A 122 -1.69 -32.98 9.43
C GLY A 122 -2.09 -32.58 10.84
N LYS A 123 -1.14 -32.43 11.78
CA LYS A 123 -1.45 -31.91 13.12
C LYS A 123 -1.91 -30.46 13.00
N ASN A 124 -3.09 -30.15 13.54
CA ASN A 124 -3.53 -28.77 13.69
C ASN A 124 -2.67 -28.11 14.78
N LEU A 125 -1.72 -27.27 14.36
CA LEU A 125 -0.87 -26.53 15.28
C LEU A 125 -1.54 -25.20 15.65
N ASP A 126 -1.46 -24.86 16.93
CA ASP A 126 -1.74 -23.49 17.36
C ASP A 126 -0.56 -22.59 16.97
N TRP A 127 -0.85 -21.51 16.24
CA TRP A 127 0.18 -20.58 15.77
C TRP A 127 0.79 -19.75 16.90
N GLY A 128 0.06 -19.52 17.99
CA GLY A 128 0.60 -18.88 19.20
C GLY A 128 1.75 -19.70 19.78
N THR A 129 1.53 -21.00 19.93
CA THR A 129 2.58 -21.96 20.35
C THR A 129 3.78 -21.97 19.38
N VAL A 130 3.56 -21.86 18.06
CA VAL A 130 4.66 -21.78 17.09
C VAL A 130 5.41 -20.44 17.17
N ASP A 131 4.75 -19.34 17.52
CA ASP A 131 5.39 -18.04 17.80
C ASP A 131 6.25 -18.11 19.07
N GLU A 132 5.77 -18.74 20.15
CA GLU A 132 6.54 -18.94 21.39
C GLU A 132 7.86 -19.69 21.13
N HIS A 133 7.81 -20.82 20.42
CA HIS A 133 9.01 -21.55 20.05
C HIS A 133 9.93 -20.78 19.10
N ARG A 134 9.39 -19.86 18.28
CA ARG A 134 10.20 -18.95 17.45
C ARG A 134 10.92 -17.92 18.30
N TYR A 135 10.28 -17.36 19.32
CA TYR A 135 10.92 -16.46 20.28
C TYR A 135 12.04 -17.19 21.05
N GLU A 136 11.77 -18.37 21.60
CA GLU A 136 12.79 -19.16 22.32
C GLU A 136 13.99 -19.53 21.44
N ALA A 137 13.75 -19.87 20.18
CA ALA A 137 14.82 -20.15 19.23
C ALA A 137 15.56 -18.87 18.81
N MET A 138 14.86 -17.76 18.62
CA MET A 138 15.45 -16.45 18.34
C MET A 138 16.42 -16.04 19.45
N GLU A 139 15.99 -16.05 20.71
CA GLU A 139 16.85 -15.66 21.85
C GLU A 139 18.13 -16.52 21.88
N ARG A 140 17.98 -17.85 21.80
CA ARG A 140 19.14 -18.76 21.77
C ARG A 140 20.08 -18.52 20.59
N LEU A 141 19.54 -18.17 19.42
CA LEU A 141 20.33 -17.87 18.23
C LEU A 141 21.06 -16.53 18.36
N VAL A 142 20.39 -15.51 18.91
CA VAL A 142 21.00 -14.21 19.21
C VAL A 142 22.15 -14.39 20.19
N ASP A 143 21.93 -15.02 21.34
CA ASP A 143 22.97 -15.29 22.35
C ASP A 143 24.16 -16.05 21.75
N LYS A 144 23.87 -17.05 20.91
CA LYS A 144 24.89 -17.86 20.22
C LYS A 144 25.77 -17.03 19.29
N HIS A 145 25.19 -16.12 18.51
CA HIS A 145 25.96 -15.30 17.57
C HIS A 145 26.64 -14.11 18.24
N GLU A 146 26.05 -13.57 19.31
CA GLU A 146 26.70 -12.59 20.18
C GLU A 146 27.95 -13.17 20.83
N ALA A 147 27.85 -14.37 21.42
CA ALA A 147 28.99 -15.07 22.00
C ALA A 147 30.10 -15.42 20.99
N ARG A 148 29.78 -15.40 19.68
CA ARG A 148 30.73 -15.61 18.57
C ARG A 148 31.35 -14.31 18.06
N GLY A 149 31.06 -13.17 18.69
CA GLY A 149 31.67 -11.88 18.38
C GLY A 149 30.91 -11.04 17.35
N VAL A 150 29.65 -11.38 17.04
CA VAL A 150 28.76 -10.48 16.27
C VAL A 150 28.10 -9.53 17.26
N PRO A 151 28.26 -8.19 17.12
CA PRO A 151 27.60 -7.24 18.01
C PRO A 151 26.09 -7.43 18.02
N LEU A 152 25.46 -7.34 19.20
CA LEU A 152 24.03 -7.57 19.36
C LEU A 152 23.21 -6.67 18.43
N GLU A 153 23.59 -5.40 18.30
CA GLU A 153 22.96 -4.45 17.40
C GLU A 153 23.00 -4.89 15.94
N ASP A 154 23.99 -5.69 15.54
CA ASP A 154 24.20 -6.15 14.16
C ASP A 154 23.57 -7.51 13.87
N ILE A 155 22.97 -8.19 14.86
CA ILE A 155 22.26 -9.45 14.63
C ILE A 155 20.84 -9.15 14.15
N ILE A 156 20.50 -9.58 12.92
CA ILE A 156 19.14 -9.53 12.39
C ILE A 156 18.55 -10.93 12.43
N VAL A 157 17.40 -11.10 13.09
CA VAL A 157 16.63 -12.35 13.05
C VAL A 157 15.37 -12.16 12.23
N ARG A 158 15.18 -13.05 11.25
CA ARG A 158 14.00 -13.09 10.37
C ARG A 158 13.26 -14.40 10.55
N TRP A 159 11.93 -14.34 10.62
CA TRP A 159 11.09 -15.52 10.73
C TRP A 159 10.36 -15.73 9.40
N GLY A 160 10.23 -16.99 8.99
CA GLY A 160 9.29 -17.31 7.92
C GLY A 160 7.84 -17.15 8.38
N ARG A 161 7.00 -16.61 7.49
CA ARG A 161 5.62 -16.17 7.79
C ARG A 161 4.56 -16.72 6.81
N ALA A 162 4.77 -17.92 6.28
CA ALA A 162 4.01 -18.50 5.16
C ALA A 162 2.50 -18.56 5.45
N ASN A 163 2.13 -18.87 6.68
CA ASN A 163 0.73 -18.93 7.09
C ASN A 163 0.11 -17.54 7.20
N GLN A 164 0.87 -16.53 7.64
CA GLN A 164 0.39 -15.15 7.68
C GLN A 164 0.18 -14.62 6.26
N VAL A 165 1.12 -14.89 5.35
CA VAL A 165 0.99 -14.59 3.90
C VAL A 165 -0.21 -15.33 3.30
N GLN A 166 -0.33 -16.64 3.51
CA GLN A 166 -1.47 -17.41 3.01
C GLN A 166 -2.81 -16.90 3.58
N THR A 167 -2.84 -16.53 4.86
CA THR A 167 -4.04 -15.96 5.47
C THR A 167 -4.34 -14.56 4.90
N ALA A 168 -3.31 -13.76 4.61
CA ALA A 168 -3.46 -12.48 3.93
C ALA A 168 -4.05 -12.65 2.54
N HIS A 169 -3.59 -13.63 1.75
CA HIS A 169 -4.16 -13.95 0.44
C HIS A 169 -5.60 -14.47 0.53
N LYS A 170 -5.93 -15.28 1.54
CA LYS A 170 -7.32 -15.70 1.80
C LYS A 170 -8.23 -14.53 2.10
N ARG A 171 -7.77 -13.53 2.88
CA ARG A 171 -8.51 -12.28 3.13
C ARG A 171 -8.68 -11.46 1.85
N ASP A 172 -7.67 -11.47 1.00
CA ASP A 172 -7.63 -10.67 -0.22
C ASP A 172 -8.37 -11.27 -1.42
N ARG A 173 -8.78 -12.54 -1.34
CA ARG A 173 -9.44 -13.27 -2.43
C ARG A 173 -10.53 -12.47 -3.18
N GLY A 174 -11.34 -11.68 -2.47
CA GLY A 174 -12.40 -10.87 -3.08
C GLY A 174 -11.89 -9.71 -3.95
N TYR A 175 -10.66 -9.27 -3.77
CA TYR A 175 -10.11 -8.04 -4.35
C TYR A 175 -8.95 -8.28 -5.31
N GLN A 176 -8.24 -9.40 -5.19
CA GLN A 176 -7.06 -9.77 -5.97
C GLN A 176 -7.18 -9.54 -7.49
N ALA A 177 -8.33 -9.87 -8.10
CA ALA A 177 -8.53 -9.64 -9.53
C ALA A 177 -8.52 -8.14 -9.91
N TYR A 178 -9.04 -7.28 -9.03
CA TYR A 178 -8.99 -5.84 -9.22
C TYR A 178 -7.58 -5.29 -9.06
N GLU A 179 -6.82 -5.78 -8.07
CA GLU A 179 -5.42 -5.40 -7.89
C GLU A 179 -4.58 -5.76 -9.12
N ARG A 180 -4.73 -7.00 -9.61
CA ARG A 180 -4.04 -7.46 -10.82
C ARG A 180 -4.40 -6.62 -12.05
N ARG A 181 -5.69 -6.43 -12.32
CA ARG A 181 -6.11 -5.62 -13.48
C ARG A 181 -5.64 -4.17 -13.36
N LEU A 182 -5.62 -3.61 -12.16
CA LEU A 182 -5.12 -2.26 -11.94
C LEU A 182 -3.59 -2.18 -12.11
N ALA A 183 -2.82 -3.18 -11.63
CA ALA A 183 -1.39 -3.28 -11.90
C ALA A 183 -1.13 -3.32 -13.42
N GLU A 184 -1.80 -4.24 -14.12
CA GLU A 184 -1.70 -4.38 -15.58
C GLU A 184 -2.08 -3.09 -16.31
N TYR A 185 -3.19 -2.45 -15.91
CA TYR A 185 -3.64 -1.17 -16.46
C TYR A 185 -2.61 -0.04 -16.29
N LEU A 186 -1.87 -0.05 -15.17
CA LEU A 186 -0.84 0.95 -14.86
C LEU A 186 0.55 0.59 -15.38
N GLY A 187 0.70 -0.57 -16.04
CA GLY A 187 2.01 -1.07 -16.47
C GLY A 187 2.94 -1.32 -15.29
N LEU A 188 2.41 -1.89 -14.21
CA LEU A 188 3.15 -2.36 -13.03
C LEU A 188 3.20 -3.89 -13.05
N SER A 189 4.24 -4.46 -12.45
CA SER A 189 4.35 -5.89 -12.21
C SER A 189 3.35 -6.36 -11.14
N LEU A 190 3.25 -7.68 -10.97
CA LEU A 190 2.42 -8.27 -9.90
C LEU A 190 2.98 -8.01 -8.49
N LEU A 191 4.22 -7.54 -8.35
CA LEU A 191 4.79 -7.16 -7.05
C LEU A 191 3.95 -6.08 -6.36
N ALA A 192 3.38 -5.16 -7.15
CA ALA A 192 2.49 -4.11 -6.63
C ALA A 192 1.27 -4.68 -5.88
N THR A 193 0.81 -5.89 -6.25
CA THR A 193 -0.33 -6.55 -5.57
C THR A 193 0.02 -7.06 -4.18
N GLU A 194 1.31 -7.25 -3.88
CA GLU A 194 1.75 -7.74 -2.57
C GLU A 194 2.02 -6.64 -1.55
N ILE A 195 1.83 -5.35 -1.91
CA ILE A 195 1.99 -4.23 -0.97
C ILE A 195 1.08 -4.42 0.24
N GLY A 196 -0.20 -4.78 0.03
CA GLY A 196 -1.12 -5.01 1.15
C GLY A 196 -0.68 -6.17 2.04
N THR A 197 -0.12 -7.23 1.44
CA THR A 197 0.41 -8.40 2.14
C THR A 197 1.60 -8.02 3.02
N VAL A 198 2.57 -7.29 2.47
CA VAL A 198 3.79 -6.88 3.19
C VAL A 198 3.48 -5.82 4.24
N GLU A 199 2.68 -4.81 3.91
CA GLU A 199 2.41 -3.70 4.83
C GLU A 199 1.55 -4.11 6.03
N THR A 200 0.55 -4.97 5.82
CA THR A 200 -0.46 -5.26 6.87
C THR A 200 -0.94 -6.70 6.94
N PHE A 201 -0.41 -7.62 6.12
CA PHE A 201 -1.05 -8.92 5.87
C PHE A 201 -2.52 -8.78 5.48
N ASN A 202 -2.82 -7.78 4.64
CA ASN A 202 -4.16 -7.45 4.15
C ASN A 202 -5.16 -7.20 5.29
N ARG A 203 -4.70 -6.56 6.38
CA ARG A 203 -5.56 -6.14 7.49
C ARG A 203 -5.92 -4.66 7.33
N ASP A 204 -7.19 -4.41 7.06
CA ASP A 204 -7.66 -3.09 6.62
C ASP A 204 -7.73 -2.02 7.71
N HIS A 205 -7.64 -2.42 8.99
CA HIS A 205 -7.81 -1.54 10.15
C HIS A 205 -6.50 -1.22 10.89
N LEU A 206 -5.36 -1.70 10.40
CA LEU A 206 -4.07 -1.43 11.04
C LEU A 206 -3.67 0.03 10.85
N VAL A 207 -3.13 0.59 11.93
CA VAL A 207 -2.58 1.95 11.97
C VAL A 207 -1.12 1.84 12.36
N SER A 208 -0.21 2.35 11.54
CA SER A 208 1.20 2.41 11.92
C SER A 208 1.44 3.48 12.98
N THR A 209 2.61 3.41 13.62
CA THR A 209 3.10 4.44 14.55
C THR A 209 3.19 5.83 13.90
N ALA A 210 3.45 5.90 12.60
CA ALA A 210 3.45 7.13 11.81
C ALA A 210 2.03 7.63 11.42
N GLY A 211 0.98 6.92 11.84
CA GLY A 211 -0.41 7.26 11.54
C GLY A 211 -0.85 6.89 10.13
N ALA A 212 -0.11 6.04 9.42
CA ALA A 212 -0.54 5.50 8.14
C ALA A 212 -1.66 4.48 8.34
N LEU A 213 -2.63 4.46 7.41
CA LEU A 213 -3.90 3.75 7.54
C LEU A 213 -4.13 2.79 6.37
N SER A 214 -5.16 1.96 6.49
CA SER A 214 -5.58 0.95 5.51
C SER A 214 -4.57 -0.19 5.34
N ARG A 215 -4.97 -1.18 4.54
CA ARG A 215 -4.09 -2.30 4.19
C ARG A 215 -2.81 -1.91 3.45
N TYR A 216 -2.80 -0.75 2.80
CA TYR A 216 -1.63 -0.27 2.05
C TYR A 216 -0.80 0.76 2.84
N GLN A 217 -1.09 0.99 4.12
CA GLN A 217 -0.34 1.92 4.99
C GLN A 217 -0.11 3.30 4.35
N MET A 218 -1.19 3.93 3.89
CA MET A 218 -1.15 5.27 3.31
C MET A 218 -1.39 6.34 4.36
N LEU A 219 -0.65 7.46 4.27
CA LEU A 219 -0.88 8.61 5.15
C LEU A 219 -2.29 9.22 4.94
N PRO A 220 -2.94 9.74 5.99
CA PRO A 220 -4.33 10.23 5.89
C PRO A 220 -4.54 11.32 4.83
N TRP A 221 -3.53 12.16 4.57
CA TRP A 221 -3.62 13.21 3.56
C TRP A 221 -3.58 12.66 2.13
N VAL A 222 -2.93 11.51 1.89
CA VAL A 222 -2.93 10.80 0.60
C VAL A 222 -4.33 10.25 0.34
N LEU A 223 -4.90 9.57 1.32
CA LEU A 223 -6.27 9.02 1.27
C LEU A 223 -7.30 10.11 0.95
N ARG A 224 -7.26 11.23 1.70
CA ARG A 224 -8.16 12.37 1.45
C ARG A 224 -8.01 12.96 0.05
N ARG A 225 -6.79 13.01 -0.49
CA ARG A 225 -6.55 13.47 -1.86
C ARG A 225 -7.18 12.54 -2.90
N GLY A 226 -7.16 11.23 -2.64
CA GLY A 226 -7.85 10.22 -3.44
C GLY A 226 -9.37 10.16 -3.22
N GLY A 227 -9.94 11.08 -2.43
CA GLY A 227 -11.38 11.12 -2.13
C GLY A 227 -11.83 10.09 -1.10
N VAL A 228 -10.91 9.45 -0.37
CA VAL A 228 -11.21 8.54 0.73
C VAL A 228 -11.32 9.36 2.01
N THR A 229 -12.48 9.31 2.65
CA THR A 229 -12.84 10.22 3.73
C THR A 229 -13.40 9.49 4.94
N GLU A 230 -13.55 10.25 6.02
CA GLU A 230 -14.16 9.79 7.26
C GLU A 230 -15.28 10.75 7.66
N TYR A 231 -16.40 10.22 8.12
CA TYR A 231 -17.57 10.98 8.57
C TYR A 231 -18.43 10.14 9.50
N SER A 232 -19.42 10.75 10.13
CA SER A 232 -20.40 10.06 10.97
C SER A 232 -21.80 10.21 10.40
N LEU A 233 -22.58 9.14 10.44
CA LEU A 233 -23.98 9.13 10.02
C LEU A 233 -24.89 9.00 11.25
N PRO A 234 -25.94 9.83 11.35
CA PRO A 234 -26.90 9.70 12.44
C PRO A 234 -27.76 8.46 12.22
N THR A 235 -28.19 7.83 13.31
CA THR A 235 -29.14 6.72 13.31
C THR A 235 -30.55 7.20 13.67
N GLU A 236 -31.55 6.33 13.57
CA GLU A 236 -32.92 6.67 14.00
C GLU A 236 -33.07 7.00 15.49
N ASN A 237 -32.21 6.45 16.35
CA ASN A 237 -32.19 6.71 17.80
C ASN A 237 -31.18 7.80 18.20
N ASP A 238 -30.80 8.68 17.26
CA ASP A 238 -29.89 9.82 17.46
C ASP A 238 -28.47 9.45 17.94
N SER A 239 -28.09 8.18 17.83
CA SER A 239 -26.69 7.74 17.93
C SER A 239 -25.96 7.95 16.60
N TRP A 240 -24.64 7.74 16.59
CA TRP A 240 -23.80 7.98 15.42
C TRP A 240 -23.02 6.73 15.04
N VAL A 241 -23.03 6.40 13.75
CA VAL A 241 -22.17 5.37 13.16
C VAL A 241 -21.03 6.02 12.43
N ARG A 242 -19.81 5.66 12.80
CA ARG A 242 -18.58 6.15 12.14
C ARG A 242 -18.37 5.41 10.82
N VAL A 243 -18.12 6.16 9.76
CA VAL A 243 -17.77 5.65 8.44
C VAL A 243 -16.32 5.98 8.16
N ARG A 244 -15.53 4.93 7.97
CA ARG A 244 -14.07 4.92 7.82
C ARG A 244 -13.70 4.31 6.47
N GLU A 245 -13.83 5.10 5.41
CA GLU A 245 -13.69 4.61 4.03
C GLU A 245 -12.32 3.97 3.77
N GLU A 246 -11.30 4.33 4.55
CA GLU A 246 -9.97 3.72 4.47
C GLU A 246 -9.94 2.22 4.81
N ARG A 247 -11.00 1.71 5.44
CA ARG A 247 -11.15 0.29 5.79
C ARG A 247 -11.76 -0.55 4.68
N HIS A 248 -12.22 0.05 3.58
CA HIS A 248 -12.81 -0.71 2.48
C HIS A 248 -11.76 -0.90 1.35
N PRO A 249 -11.29 -2.14 1.07
CA PRO A 249 -10.23 -2.38 0.09
C PRO A 249 -10.49 -1.76 -1.29
N LEU A 250 -11.72 -1.87 -1.82
CA LEU A 250 -12.07 -1.26 -3.13
C LEU A 250 -11.99 0.28 -3.16
N LEU A 251 -12.08 0.98 -2.02
CA LEU A 251 -11.97 2.45 -1.96
C LEU A 251 -10.51 2.90 -1.91
N VAL A 252 -9.64 2.14 -1.26
CA VAL A 252 -8.22 2.48 -1.07
C VAL A 252 -7.29 1.95 -2.15
N LEU A 253 -7.72 0.93 -2.90
CA LEU A 253 -6.95 0.29 -3.97
C LEU A 253 -6.44 1.28 -5.03
N GLU A 254 -7.36 2.03 -5.64
CA GLU A 254 -7.00 2.97 -6.72
C GLU A 254 -6.05 4.08 -6.24
N PRO A 255 -6.32 4.78 -5.11
CA PRO A 255 -5.38 5.74 -4.55
C PRO A 255 -3.97 5.17 -4.29
N ALA A 256 -3.85 3.96 -3.75
CA ALA A 256 -2.55 3.34 -3.46
C ALA A 256 -1.74 3.09 -4.73
N PHE A 257 -2.37 2.53 -5.75
CA PHE A 257 -1.69 2.15 -6.99
C PHE A 257 -1.35 3.36 -7.86
N LEU A 258 -2.19 4.41 -7.85
CA LEU A 258 -1.87 5.67 -8.52
C LEU A 258 -0.72 6.42 -7.82
N LEU A 259 -0.65 6.38 -6.49
CA LEU A 259 0.51 6.89 -5.75
C LEU A 259 1.78 6.13 -6.15
N LEU A 260 1.75 4.80 -6.11
CA LEU A 260 2.87 3.94 -6.50
C LEU A 260 3.32 4.26 -7.92
N ARG A 261 2.42 4.28 -8.92
CA ARG A 261 2.78 4.60 -10.30
C ARG A 261 3.39 6.00 -10.42
N GLY A 262 2.88 6.97 -9.65
CA GLY A 262 3.47 8.30 -9.56
C GLY A 262 4.90 8.30 -9.01
N TYR A 263 5.20 7.43 -8.02
CA TYR A 263 6.55 7.24 -7.48
C TYR A 263 7.45 6.54 -8.49
N VAL A 264 7.00 5.44 -9.08
CA VAL A 264 7.70 4.69 -10.16
C VAL A 264 8.11 5.63 -11.29
N ASN A 265 7.18 6.44 -11.81
CA ASN A 265 7.48 7.40 -12.87
C ASN A 265 8.47 8.48 -12.44
N ALA A 266 8.42 8.90 -11.17
CA ALA A 266 9.29 9.96 -10.66
C ALA A 266 10.73 9.48 -10.41
N VAL A 267 10.92 8.20 -10.08
CA VAL A 267 12.23 7.61 -9.81
C VAL A 267 12.77 6.77 -10.98
N GLY A 268 11.96 6.53 -12.01
CA GLY A 268 12.37 5.97 -13.30
C GLY A 268 12.21 4.46 -13.47
N HIS A 269 11.95 3.70 -12.40
CA HIS A 269 11.80 2.24 -12.47
C HIS A 269 10.93 1.69 -11.33
N GLU A 270 10.33 0.52 -11.54
CA GLU A 270 9.39 -0.08 -10.59
C GLU A 270 10.05 -0.48 -9.27
N LEU A 271 11.19 -1.17 -9.31
CA LEU A 271 11.91 -1.63 -8.10
C LEU A 271 12.26 -0.48 -7.13
N PRO A 272 12.97 0.58 -7.56
CA PRO A 272 13.17 1.74 -6.70
C PRO A 272 11.86 2.48 -6.39
N GLY A 273 10.83 2.40 -7.24
CA GLY A 273 9.51 2.97 -6.96
C GLY A 273 8.75 2.26 -5.84
N LEU A 274 8.83 0.93 -5.76
CA LEU A 274 8.32 0.11 -4.66
C LEU A 274 9.10 0.45 -3.38
N SER A 275 10.42 0.54 -3.44
CA SER A 275 11.22 0.99 -2.30
C SER A 275 10.86 2.44 -1.88
N ALA A 276 10.60 3.33 -2.82
CA ALA A 276 10.14 4.69 -2.56
C ALA A 276 8.75 4.76 -1.94
N TYR A 277 7.88 3.78 -2.18
CA TYR A 277 6.58 3.67 -1.52
C TYR A 277 6.75 3.52 0.00
N HIS A 278 7.68 2.66 0.40
CA HIS A 278 7.96 2.35 1.79
C HIS A 278 8.83 3.42 2.48
N THR A 279 9.86 3.91 1.78
CA THR A 279 10.93 4.72 2.38
C THR A 279 10.84 6.19 2.01
N GLY A 280 10.01 6.54 1.03
CA GLY A 280 9.92 7.88 0.46
C GLY A 280 10.87 8.09 -0.74
N PRO A 281 10.43 8.79 -1.80
CA PRO A 281 11.25 9.04 -2.99
C PRO A 281 12.56 9.81 -2.76
N GLY A 282 12.64 10.62 -1.69
CA GLY A 282 13.85 11.38 -1.36
C GLY A 282 15.05 10.49 -1.03
N ASN A 283 14.82 9.35 -0.36
CA ASN A 283 15.87 8.38 -0.06
C ASN A 283 16.39 7.72 -1.34
N VAL A 284 15.51 7.44 -2.30
CA VAL A 284 15.88 6.94 -3.62
C VAL A 284 16.69 7.97 -4.43
N PHE A 285 16.36 9.25 -4.33
CA PHE A 285 17.19 10.30 -4.94
C PHE A 285 18.58 10.41 -4.28
N LYS A 286 18.68 10.25 -2.96
CA LYS A 286 19.97 10.19 -2.25
C LYS A 286 20.81 9.01 -2.74
N LEU A 287 20.19 7.84 -2.88
CA LEU A 287 20.81 6.64 -3.44
C LEU A 287 21.41 6.89 -4.82
N TYR A 288 20.67 7.48 -5.76
CA TYR A 288 21.18 7.80 -7.09
C TYR A 288 22.39 8.74 -7.06
N ARG A 289 22.42 9.70 -6.12
CA ARG A 289 23.56 10.60 -5.94
C ARG A 289 24.83 9.86 -5.52
N HIS A 290 24.72 8.91 -4.60
CA HIS A 290 25.86 8.09 -4.19
C HIS A 290 26.34 7.17 -5.31
N TYR A 291 25.41 6.66 -6.14
CA TYR A 291 25.78 5.86 -7.31
C TYR A 291 26.65 6.65 -8.29
N TYR A 292 26.31 7.92 -8.58
CA TYR A 292 27.14 8.78 -9.45
C TYR A 292 28.57 8.97 -8.95
N THR A 293 28.76 9.04 -7.64
CA THR A 293 30.09 9.24 -7.03
C THR A 293 30.91 7.96 -6.95
N SER A 294 30.28 6.80 -7.18
CA SER A 294 30.94 5.50 -7.18
C SER A 294 31.52 5.21 -8.58
N ALA A 295 32.69 5.81 -8.86
CA ALA A 295 33.34 5.84 -10.18
C ALA A 295 33.57 4.46 -10.86
N LYS A 296 33.43 3.35 -10.12
CA LYS A 296 33.55 1.99 -10.65
C LYS A 296 32.26 1.47 -11.33
N HIS A 297 31.09 2.03 -11.01
CA HIS A 297 29.80 1.47 -11.43
C HIS A 297 29.03 2.35 -12.42
N PHE A 298 29.15 3.68 -12.32
CA PHE A 298 28.42 4.58 -13.20
C PHE A 298 29.07 4.68 -14.59
N THR A 299 28.29 4.31 -15.61
CA THR A 299 28.66 4.35 -17.04
C THR A 299 27.53 4.99 -17.85
N ARG A 300 27.78 5.27 -19.13
CA ARG A 300 26.76 5.83 -20.05
C ARG A 300 25.54 4.92 -20.23
N SER A 301 25.72 3.60 -20.09
CA SER A 301 24.64 2.62 -20.21
C SER A 301 23.98 2.28 -18.86
N SER A 302 24.36 2.97 -17.78
CA SER A 302 23.77 2.73 -16.47
C SER A 302 22.32 3.21 -16.41
N THR A 303 21.51 2.43 -15.72
CA THR A 303 20.10 2.73 -15.44
C THR A 303 19.89 2.99 -13.95
N VAL A 304 18.73 3.57 -13.61
CA VAL A 304 18.31 3.71 -12.22
C VAL A 304 18.07 2.36 -11.52
N ALA A 305 17.80 1.30 -12.30
CA ALA A 305 17.69 -0.06 -11.79
C ALA A 305 19.07 -0.60 -11.36
N ASP A 306 20.12 -0.33 -12.14
CA ASP A 306 21.50 -0.69 -11.76
C ASP A 306 21.91 0.01 -10.47
N ALA A 307 21.57 1.29 -10.32
CA ALA A 307 21.82 2.00 -9.06
C ALA A 307 21.07 1.40 -7.88
N TYR A 308 19.82 0.99 -8.07
CA TYR A 308 19.06 0.33 -7.01
C TYR A 308 19.68 -1.02 -6.64
N ALA A 309 20.07 -1.84 -7.63
CA ALA A 309 20.72 -3.13 -7.41
C ALA A 309 22.04 -2.97 -6.64
N TRP A 310 22.87 -2.01 -7.03
CA TRP A 310 24.09 -1.63 -6.30
C TRP A 310 23.77 -1.22 -4.85
N ALA A 311 22.77 -0.38 -4.64
CA ALA A 311 22.43 0.14 -3.31
C ALA A 311 21.87 -0.91 -2.35
N VAL A 312 21.26 -1.99 -2.85
CA VAL A 312 20.82 -3.12 -2.03
C VAL A 312 21.89 -4.22 -1.89
N THR A 313 23.06 -4.00 -2.48
CA THR A 313 24.23 -4.89 -2.41
C THR A 313 25.46 -4.12 -1.94
N ASP A 314 26.42 -3.87 -2.83
CA ASP A 314 27.74 -3.32 -2.55
C ASP A 314 27.68 -1.89 -1.98
N GLY A 315 26.65 -1.14 -2.39
CA GLY A 315 26.44 0.25 -1.98
C GLY A 315 25.68 0.42 -0.68
N PHE A 316 25.19 -0.66 -0.06
CA PHE A 316 24.24 -0.59 1.05
C PHE A 316 24.73 0.27 2.21
N ASP A 317 25.94 0.00 2.73
CA ASP A 317 26.49 0.74 3.86
C ASP A 317 26.62 2.24 3.54
N THR A 318 27.01 2.57 2.31
CA THR A 318 27.15 3.95 1.84
C THR A 318 25.82 4.69 1.80
N VAL A 319 24.74 4.03 1.34
CA VAL A 319 23.43 4.66 1.22
C VAL A 319 22.67 4.68 2.55
N SER A 320 22.91 3.69 3.42
CA SER A 320 22.29 3.59 4.74
C SER A 320 22.85 4.59 5.74
N GLU A 321 24.12 4.98 5.61
CA GLU A 321 24.70 5.99 6.47
C GLU A 321 23.95 7.34 6.36
N GLY A 322 23.39 7.79 7.49
CA GLY A 322 22.67 9.06 7.59
C GLY A 322 21.45 9.17 6.67
N SER A 323 20.75 8.07 6.37
CA SER A 323 19.46 8.08 5.68
C SER A 323 18.45 7.15 6.36
N ALA A 324 17.17 7.26 5.99
CA ALA A 324 16.17 6.28 6.38
C ALA A 324 16.16 5.05 5.45
N PHE A 325 17.09 4.97 4.49
CA PHE A 325 17.31 3.80 3.65
C PHE A 325 18.06 2.73 4.46
N GLY A 326 17.36 2.05 5.36
CA GLY A 326 17.93 1.05 6.27
C GLY A 326 17.73 -0.40 5.79
N SER A 327 17.96 -1.35 6.70
CA SER A 327 17.72 -2.79 6.44
C SER A 327 16.30 -3.10 5.97
N ASP A 328 15.32 -2.33 6.45
CA ASP A 328 13.91 -2.48 6.06
C ASP A 328 13.68 -2.07 4.60
N SER A 329 14.40 -1.04 4.15
CA SER A 329 14.38 -0.56 2.77
C SER A 329 14.98 -1.55 1.80
N ARG A 330 16.08 -2.19 2.21
CA ARG A 330 16.77 -3.27 1.47
C ARG A 330 15.90 -4.53 1.40
N GLY A 331 15.16 -4.83 2.46
CA GLY A 331 14.30 -6.01 2.55
C GLY A 331 12.93 -5.88 1.89
N TYR A 332 12.46 -4.65 1.61
CA TYR A 332 11.09 -4.38 1.15
C TYR A 332 10.75 -5.07 -0.18
N VAL A 333 11.54 -4.83 -1.23
CA VAL A 333 11.31 -5.45 -2.55
C VAL A 333 11.46 -6.98 -2.50
N PRO A 334 12.51 -7.55 -1.87
CA PRO A 334 12.60 -9.00 -1.65
C PRO A 334 11.37 -9.61 -0.96
N ALA A 335 10.75 -8.91 -0.01
CA ALA A 335 9.56 -9.42 0.65
C ALA A 335 8.29 -9.41 -0.20
N LEU A 336 8.18 -8.44 -1.12
CA LEU A 336 7.09 -8.43 -2.11
C LEU A 336 7.23 -9.63 -3.05
N TYR A 337 8.44 -9.85 -3.58
CA TYR A 337 8.73 -11.06 -4.37
C TYR A 337 8.42 -12.31 -3.55
N GLY A 338 8.77 -12.29 -2.27
CA GLY A 338 8.52 -13.40 -1.39
C GLY A 338 7.09 -13.76 -1.14
N SER A 339 6.28 -12.73 -0.91
CA SER A 339 4.84 -12.87 -0.77
C SER A 339 4.22 -13.37 -2.07
N LEU A 340 4.70 -12.89 -3.22
CA LEU A 340 4.21 -13.32 -4.54
C LEU A 340 4.56 -14.79 -4.82
N ALA A 341 5.82 -15.20 -4.62
CA ALA A 341 6.30 -16.56 -4.85
C ALA A 341 5.56 -17.58 -3.96
N ALA A 342 5.22 -17.21 -2.72
CA ALA A 342 4.40 -18.05 -1.84
C ALA A 342 2.99 -18.36 -2.40
N ARG A 343 2.56 -17.63 -3.44
CA ARG A 343 1.30 -17.82 -4.16
C ARG A 343 1.44 -18.71 -5.40
N GLU A 344 2.61 -18.78 -6.02
CA GLU A 344 2.81 -19.44 -7.32
C GLU A 344 2.63 -20.97 -7.25
N ASP A 345 2.94 -21.58 -6.10
CA ASP A 345 2.71 -23.01 -5.84
C ASP A 345 1.23 -23.35 -5.55
N GLN A 346 0.35 -22.34 -5.44
CA GLN A 346 -1.07 -22.55 -5.18
C GLN A 346 -1.85 -22.50 -6.50
N ARG A 347 -2.72 -23.51 -6.73
CA ARG A 347 -3.67 -23.46 -7.84
C ARG A 347 -4.41 -22.11 -7.79
N ILE A 348 -4.40 -21.38 -8.90
CA ILE A 348 -5.17 -20.14 -9.04
C ILE A 348 -6.60 -20.44 -8.64
N ASP A 349 -7.03 -19.84 -7.53
CA ASP A 349 -8.35 -20.06 -6.97
C ASP A 349 -9.38 -19.52 -7.99
N PRO A 350 -10.28 -20.38 -8.52
CA PRO A 350 -11.27 -19.96 -9.52
C PRO A 350 -12.41 -19.12 -8.92
N SER A 351 -12.36 -18.83 -7.60
CA SER A 351 -13.37 -18.03 -6.93
C SER A 351 -13.54 -16.66 -7.61
N PRO A 352 -14.77 -16.28 -7.97
CA PRO A 352 -15.01 -15.01 -8.63
C PRO A 352 -14.67 -13.83 -7.72
N SER A 353 -14.18 -12.75 -8.33
CA SER A 353 -13.96 -11.48 -7.63
C SER A 353 -15.24 -10.92 -7.02
N LEU A 354 -15.09 -10.07 -6.01
CA LEU A 354 -16.22 -9.37 -5.40
C LEU A 354 -16.90 -8.48 -6.43
N ARG A 355 -18.15 -8.80 -6.78
CA ARG A 355 -18.94 -8.01 -7.73
C ARG A 355 -19.88 -7.08 -6.98
N ALA A 356 -19.60 -5.77 -7.02
CA ALA A 356 -20.35 -4.79 -6.25
C ALA A 356 -20.61 -3.48 -7.01
N ALA A 357 -21.70 -2.80 -6.68
CA ALA A 357 -21.97 -1.44 -7.09
C ALA A 357 -21.68 -0.51 -5.91
N ARG A 358 -20.73 0.40 -6.06
CA ARG A 358 -20.57 1.55 -5.16
C ARG A 358 -21.60 2.60 -5.56
N VAL A 359 -22.51 2.89 -4.66
CA VAL A 359 -23.68 3.74 -4.89
C VAL A 359 -23.65 4.96 -3.98
N GLN A 360 -24.40 5.98 -4.38
CA GLN A 360 -24.67 7.20 -3.62
C GLN A 360 -26.15 7.55 -3.82
N LEU A 361 -26.77 8.24 -2.86
CA LEU A 361 -28.12 8.75 -3.04
C LEU A 361 -28.13 10.01 -3.92
N LYS A 362 -29.23 10.23 -4.66
CA LYS A 362 -29.48 11.46 -5.43
C LYS A 362 -29.41 12.69 -4.51
N PRO A 363 -28.94 13.85 -4.99
CA PRO A 363 -28.91 15.09 -4.21
C PRO A 363 -30.24 15.36 -3.50
N GLY A 364 -30.18 15.63 -2.19
CA GLY A 364 -31.36 15.88 -1.34
C GLY A 364 -32.13 14.63 -0.89
N ALA A 365 -31.87 13.46 -1.45
CA ALA A 365 -32.50 12.22 -1.01
C ALA A 365 -31.92 11.73 0.32
N THR A 366 -32.78 11.13 1.14
CA THR A 366 -32.43 10.44 2.38
C THR A 366 -33.19 9.12 2.48
N LEU A 367 -32.59 8.13 3.13
CA LEU A 367 -33.16 6.80 3.31
C LEU A 367 -32.55 6.13 4.54
N THR A 368 -33.33 5.44 5.34
CA THR A 368 -32.80 4.61 6.43
C THR A 368 -32.23 3.30 5.88
N LEU A 369 -31.26 2.71 6.60
CA LEU A 369 -30.73 1.40 6.22
C LEU A 369 -31.82 0.32 6.18
N ARG A 370 -32.80 0.38 7.09
CA ARG A 370 -33.95 -0.54 7.11
C ARG A 370 -34.77 -0.44 5.83
N GLU A 371 -35.09 0.78 5.38
CA GLU A 371 -35.82 1.01 4.12
C GLU A 371 -35.02 0.53 2.91
N LEU A 372 -33.70 0.73 2.91
CA LEU A 372 -32.81 0.22 1.86
C LEU A 372 -32.82 -1.32 1.81
N LEU A 373 -32.75 -1.98 2.96
CA LEU A 373 -32.57 -3.43 3.03
C LEU A 373 -33.88 -4.21 2.91
N ALA A 374 -35.03 -3.62 3.24
CA ALA A 374 -36.32 -4.32 3.21
C ALA A 374 -36.65 -4.95 1.84
N PRO A 375 -36.52 -4.26 0.69
CA PRO A 375 -36.77 -4.86 -0.61
C PRO A 375 -35.74 -5.91 -1.04
N LEU A 376 -34.51 -5.82 -0.50
CA LEU A 376 -33.42 -6.76 -0.79
C LEU A 376 -33.57 -8.06 0.01
N GLY A 377 -34.21 -8.01 1.18
CA GLY A 377 -34.46 -9.15 2.05
C GLY A 377 -35.74 -9.95 1.73
N ALA A 378 -36.65 -9.41 0.93
CA ALA A 378 -37.88 -10.10 0.54
C ALA A 378 -37.59 -11.43 -0.18
N THR A 379 -38.24 -12.52 0.26
CA THR A 379 -37.86 -13.93 0.01
C THR A 379 -37.73 -14.32 -1.48
N ASP A 380 -38.55 -13.74 -2.35
CA ASP A 380 -38.51 -14.00 -3.81
C ASP A 380 -37.41 -13.22 -4.55
N ARG A 381 -36.89 -12.13 -3.94
CA ARG A 381 -35.88 -11.23 -4.52
C ARG A 381 -34.49 -11.48 -3.94
N SER A 382 -34.39 -11.92 -2.69
CA SER A 382 -33.13 -12.28 -2.04
C SER A 382 -32.45 -13.48 -2.73
N ARG A 383 -33.23 -14.46 -3.25
CA ARG A 383 -32.72 -15.56 -4.09
C ARG A 383 -32.17 -15.07 -5.44
N ARG A 384 -32.61 -13.91 -5.95
CA ARG A 384 -32.13 -13.31 -7.21
C ARG A 384 -30.90 -12.42 -7.00
N LEU A 385 -30.62 -12.02 -5.77
CA LEU A 385 -29.43 -11.28 -5.34
C LEU A 385 -28.37 -12.27 -4.88
N SER A 386 -27.83 -13.05 -5.82
CA SER A 386 -26.62 -13.86 -5.60
C SER A 386 -25.35 -13.01 -5.75
N GLY A 387 -24.29 -13.40 -5.05
CA GLY A 387 -22.98 -12.76 -5.15
C GLY A 387 -22.85 -11.47 -4.33
N TRP A 388 -23.14 -11.53 -3.03
CA TRP A 388 -22.74 -10.46 -2.11
C TRP A 388 -21.23 -10.47 -1.86
N GLY A 389 -20.58 -11.59 -2.20
CA GLY A 389 -19.13 -11.78 -2.11
C GLY A 389 -18.76 -12.72 -0.97
N PRO A 390 -17.52 -13.25 -0.97
CA PRO A 390 -17.16 -14.39 -0.12
C PRO A 390 -17.44 -14.20 1.37
N ALA A 391 -17.12 -13.02 1.92
CA ALA A 391 -17.37 -12.74 3.34
C ALA A 391 -18.87 -12.56 3.62
N ALA A 392 -19.59 -11.80 2.78
CA ALA A 392 -21.00 -11.53 2.97
C ALA A 392 -21.86 -12.77 2.75
N ASP A 393 -21.52 -13.65 1.81
CA ASP A 393 -22.27 -14.87 1.50
C ASP A 393 -22.27 -15.88 2.67
N THR A 394 -21.36 -15.74 3.66
CA THR A 394 -21.39 -16.52 4.91
C THR A 394 -22.44 -16.03 5.91
N ALA A 395 -22.97 -14.81 5.76
CA ALA A 395 -23.92 -14.23 6.68
C ALA A 395 -25.35 -14.70 6.39
N THR A 396 -26.09 -15.00 7.46
CA THR A 396 -27.45 -15.58 7.42
C THR A 396 -28.54 -14.54 7.17
N SER A 397 -28.27 -13.25 7.39
CA SER A 397 -29.24 -12.16 7.23
C SER A 397 -28.79 -11.11 6.22
N THR A 398 -29.76 -10.39 5.63
CA THR A 398 -29.47 -9.27 4.71
C THR A 398 -28.67 -8.16 5.39
N TYR A 399 -28.94 -7.87 6.66
CA TYR A 399 -28.15 -6.92 7.44
C TYR A 399 -26.71 -7.40 7.63
N GLY A 400 -26.51 -8.66 8.00
CA GLY A 400 -25.18 -9.26 8.13
C GLY A 400 -24.40 -9.22 6.82
N ARG A 401 -25.07 -9.49 5.69
CA ARG A 401 -24.50 -9.37 4.35
C ARG A 401 -24.10 -7.93 4.02
N PHE A 402 -24.96 -6.95 4.31
CA PHE A 402 -24.65 -5.53 4.11
C PHE A 402 -23.44 -5.09 4.94
N ARG A 403 -23.39 -5.48 6.23
CA ARG A 403 -22.28 -5.17 7.13
C ARG A 403 -20.96 -5.78 6.66
N ALA A 404 -20.98 -7.02 6.19
CA ALA A 404 -19.80 -7.69 5.64
C ALA A 404 -19.33 -7.08 4.30
N LEU A 405 -20.25 -6.58 3.47
CA LEU A 405 -19.94 -5.87 2.23
C LEU A 405 -19.47 -4.43 2.46
N ASN A 406 -19.81 -3.82 3.59
CA ASN A 406 -19.49 -2.44 3.95
C ASN A 406 -18.67 -2.37 5.25
N PRO A 407 -17.47 -2.99 5.31
CA PRO A 407 -16.64 -3.02 6.53
C PRO A 407 -16.16 -1.63 6.98
N HIS A 408 -16.27 -0.60 6.13
CA HIS A 408 -16.01 0.79 6.48
C HIS A 408 -17.10 1.43 7.34
N PHE A 409 -18.30 0.85 7.40
CA PHE A 409 -19.33 1.31 8.33
C PHE A 409 -19.16 0.55 9.65
N ASP A 410 -19.02 1.28 10.76
CA ASP A 410 -18.92 0.71 12.10
C ASP A 410 -20.29 0.26 12.64
N LEU A 411 -20.95 -0.64 11.90
CA LEU A 411 -22.28 -1.12 12.21
C LEU A 411 -22.24 -2.13 13.35
N PRO A 412 -23.14 -2.02 14.34
CA PRO A 412 -23.23 -2.97 15.44
C PRO A 412 -23.64 -4.37 14.95
N PRO A 413 -23.28 -5.44 15.67
CA PRO A 413 -23.83 -6.76 15.38
C PRO A 413 -25.35 -6.79 15.62
N SER A 414 -26.03 -7.78 15.03
CA SER A 414 -27.45 -8.05 15.25
C SER A 414 -27.63 -9.48 15.75
N SER A 415 -28.44 -9.65 16.80
CA SER A 415 -28.72 -10.96 17.42
C SER A 415 -29.78 -11.77 16.67
N ASP A 416 -30.72 -11.11 16.00
CA ASP A 416 -31.84 -11.73 15.28
C ASP A 416 -31.72 -11.56 13.75
N GLY A 417 -30.66 -10.90 13.29
CA GLY A 417 -30.42 -10.61 11.88
C GLY A 417 -31.19 -9.40 11.33
N THR A 418 -32.02 -8.74 12.14
CA THR A 418 -32.71 -7.49 11.76
C THR A 418 -31.77 -6.29 11.90
N VAL A 419 -32.15 -5.13 11.36
CA VAL A 419 -31.39 -3.88 11.50
C VAL A 419 -31.61 -3.32 12.91
N PRO A 420 -30.60 -3.34 13.81
CA PRO A 420 -30.74 -2.82 15.17
C PRO A 420 -30.90 -1.29 15.15
N ALA A 421 -31.53 -0.71 16.17
CA ALA A 421 -31.79 0.74 16.24
C ALA A 421 -30.52 1.59 16.10
N GLY A 422 -29.46 1.24 16.83
CA GLY A 422 -28.14 1.89 16.73
C GLY A 422 -27.35 1.58 15.46
N GLY A 423 -27.88 0.73 14.57
CA GLY A 423 -27.32 0.44 13.25
C GLY A 423 -28.21 0.93 12.10
N ASN A 424 -29.41 1.44 12.38
CA ASN A 424 -30.32 1.95 11.35
C ASN A 424 -29.93 3.37 10.95
N VAL A 425 -28.83 3.48 10.21
CA VAL A 425 -28.27 4.75 9.75
C VAL A 425 -29.20 5.46 8.78
N ARG A 426 -29.30 6.79 8.91
CA ARG A 426 -29.92 7.67 7.92
C ARG A 426 -28.88 7.99 6.84
N LEU A 427 -28.97 7.28 5.73
CA LEU A 427 -28.17 7.53 4.55
C LEU A 427 -28.67 8.83 3.89
N ALA A 428 -27.75 9.70 3.51
CA ALA A 428 -28.01 10.93 2.79
C ALA A 428 -27.13 10.98 1.53
N SER A 429 -27.39 11.91 0.62
CA SER A 429 -26.49 12.12 -0.54
C SER A 429 -25.09 12.61 -0.14
N SER A 430 -25.00 13.44 0.90
CA SER A 430 -23.73 13.93 1.46
C SER A 430 -23.89 14.33 2.92
N VAL A 431 -22.77 14.35 3.66
CA VAL A 431 -22.65 14.84 5.05
C VAL A 431 -21.38 15.69 5.13
N GLU A 432 -21.48 16.91 5.68
CA GLU A 432 -20.34 17.85 5.77
C GLU A 432 -19.65 18.10 4.41
N GLY A 433 -20.43 18.11 3.33
CA GLY A 433 -19.90 18.25 1.96
C GLY A 433 -19.19 17.00 1.41
N ARG A 434 -19.17 15.88 2.14
CA ARG A 434 -18.61 14.59 1.71
C ARG A 434 -19.72 13.69 1.18
N ALA A 435 -19.50 13.07 0.03
CA ALA A 435 -20.44 12.10 -0.54
C ALA A 435 -20.55 10.87 0.36
N VAL A 436 -21.77 10.41 0.66
CA VAL A 436 -21.96 9.15 1.40
C VAL A 436 -21.98 7.99 0.41
N GLN A 437 -21.00 7.11 0.50
CA GLN A 437 -20.81 5.99 -0.42
C GLN A 437 -20.91 4.65 0.29
N PHE A 438 -21.66 3.73 -0.29
CA PHE A 438 -21.81 2.37 0.20
C PHE A 438 -21.92 1.38 -0.96
N PHE A 439 -21.74 0.11 -0.66
CA PHE A 439 -21.67 -0.98 -1.61
C PHE A 439 -22.91 -1.86 -1.50
N LEU A 440 -23.45 -2.21 -2.66
CA LEU A 440 -24.53 -3.18 -2.82
C LEU A 440 -24.15 -4.22 -3.89
N PRO A 441 -24.77 -5.40 -3.93
CA PRO A 441 -24.62 -6.32 -5.06
C PRO A 441 -24.97 -5.66 -6.39
N LEU A 442 -24.33 -6.07 -7.50
CA LEU A 442 -24.48 -5.40 -8.81
C LEU A 442 -25.92 -5.24 -9.33
N ARG A 443 -26.83 -6.14 -8.92
CA ARG A 443 -28.26 -6.12 -9.31
C ARG A 443 -29.16 -5.41 -8.30
N ALA A 444 -28.64 -5.04 -7.12
CA ALA A 444 -29.43 -4.37 -6.10
C ALA A 444 -30.02 -3.03 -6.55
N PRO A 445 -29.31 -2.16 -7.31
CA PRO A 445 -29.92 -0.93 -7.81
C PRO A 445 -31.19 -1.16 -8.64
N ASP A 446 -31.21 -2.21 -9.47
CA ASP A 446 -32.40 -2.54 -10.28
C ASP A 446 -33.54 -3.12 -9.43
N VAL A 447 -33.20 -3.94 -8.42
CA VAL A 447 -34.17 -4.47 -7.45
C VAL A 447 -34.82 -3.35 -6.64
N LEU A 448 -34.04 -2.35 -6.21
CA LEU A 448 -34.53 -1.18 -5.49
C LEU A 448 -35.46 -0.35 -6.36
N ARG A 449 -35.07 -0.08 -7.62
CA ARG A 449 -35.92 0.64 -8.58
C ARG A 449 -37.25 -0.09 -8.83
N ALA A 450 -37.21 -1.41 -9.03
CA ALA A 450 -38.41 -2.24 -9.19
C ALA A 450 -39.29 -2.31 -7.92
N ALA A 451 -38.74 -1.96 -6.75
CA ALA A 451 -39.48 -1.81 -5.50
C ALA A 451 -40.02 -0.39 -5.27
N GLY A 452 -39.81 0.54 -6.20
CA GLY A 452 -40.20 1.95 -6.05
C GLY A 452 -39.18 2.81 -5.30
N ILE A 453 -38.02 2.28 -4.93
CA ILE A 453 -36.92 3.05 -4.34
C ILE A 453 -36.04 3.61 -5.45
N ASP A 454 -36.39 4.80 -5.94
CA ASP A 454 -35.62 5.55 -6.95
C ASP A 454 -34.74 6.65 -6.30
N ALA A 455 -34.10 6.32 -5.18
CA ALA A 455 -33.24 7.23 -4.42
C ALA A 455 -31.76 7.18 -4.84
N LEU A 456 -31.33 6.15 -5.59
CA LEU A 456 -29.93 5.96 -5.98
C LEU A 456 -29.56 6.82 -7.20
N ASP A 457 -28.40 7.47 -7.15
CA ASP A 457 -27.85 8.21 -8.28
C ASP A 457 -27.13 7.26 -9.25
N SER A 458 -27.75 7.02 -10.41
CA SER A 458 -27.20 6.16 -11.46
C SER A 458 -25.94 6.74 -12.11
N THR A 459 -25.77 8.07 -12.10
CA THR A 459 -24.61 8.76 -12.68
C THR A 459 -23.40 8.73 -11.76
N ALA A 460 -23.63 8.73 -10.44
CA ALA A 460 -22.58 8.59 -9.42
C ALA A 460 -22.19 7.12 -9.16
N THR A 461 -23.03 6.16 -9.58
CA THR A 461 -22.80 4.73 -9.34
C THR A 461 -21.56 4.21 -10.09
N PHE A 462 -20.67 3.53 -9.37
CA PHE A 462 -19.52 2.84 -9.93
C PHE A 462 -19.71 1.33 -9.81
N ARG A 463 -19.48 0.58 -10.90
CA ARG A 463 -19.56 -0.88 -10.92
C ARG A 463 -18.17 -1.51 -10.81
N TYR A 464 -18.01 -2.36 -9.81
CA TYR A 464 -16.92 -3.32 -9.66
C TYR A 464 -17.38 -4.65 -10.27
N ASP A 465 -16.89 -4.95 -11.47
CA ASP A 465 -17.18 -6.16 -12.24
C ASP A 465 -15.99 -6.52 -13.15
N ASP A 466 -16.21 -7.37 -14.14
CA ASP A 466 -15.14 -7.84 -15.03
C ASP A 466 -14.57 -6.76 -15.96
N SER A 467 -15.28 -5.65 -16.14
CA SER A 467 -14.84 -4.50 -16.95
C SER A 467 -14.05 -3.46 -16.14
N THR A 468 -14.04 -3.56 -14.81
CA THR A 468 -13.33 -2.59 -13.97
C THR A 468 -11.83 -2.67 -14.23
N TYR A 469 -11.21 -1.51 -14.45
CA TYR A 469 -9.80 -1.36 -14.84
C TYR A 469 -9.45 -1.93 -16.22
N ALA A 470 -10.43 -2.08 -17.11
CA ALA A 470 -10.14 -2.36 -18.51
C ALA A 470 -9.21 -1.29 -19.12
N PRO A 471 -8.32 -1.67 -20.06
CA PRO A 471 -7.47 -0.74 -20.79
C PRO A 471 -8.27 0.43 -21.40
N PRO A 472 -7.66 1.62 -21.51
CA PRO A 472 -8.33 2.74 -22.16
C PRO A 472 -8.63 2.41 -23.62
N ALA A 473 -9.73 2.94 -24.15
CA ALA A 473 -10.00 2.84 -25.58
C ALA A 473 -8.85 3.54 -26.36
N PRO A 474 -8.44 3.04 -27.54
CA PRO A 474 -7.36 3.66 -28.32
C PRO A 474 -7.58 5.15 -28.60
N SER A 475 -8.84 5.57 -28.78
CA SER A 475 -9.23 6.97 -28.98
C SER A 475 -9.01 7.88 -27.76
N GLN A 476 -8.89 7.29 -26.57
CA GLN A 476 -8.56 8.03 -25.34
C GLN A 476 -7.07 8.30 -25.22
N VAL A 477 -6.19 7.53 -25.86
CA VAL A 477 -4.74 7.72 -25.82
C VAL A 477 -4.33 8.74 -26.87
N THR A 478 -3.52 9.72 -26.47
CA THR A 478 -3.08 10.84 -27.32
C THR A 478 -1.57 10.86 -27.46
N LYS A 479 -1.05 11.72 -28.34
CA LYS A 479 0.39 11.99 -28.47
C LYS A 479 1.05 12.41 -27.15
N TRP A 480 0.30 13.06 -26.26
CA TRP A 480 0.81 13.56 -24.97
C TRP A 480 1.09 12.44 -23.98
N ASP A 481 0.32 11.35 -24.06
CA ASP A 481 0.55 10.15 -23.26
C ASP A 481 1.90 9.52 -23.65
N ARG A 482 2.13 9.34 -24.95
CA ARG A 482 3.42 8.85 -25.48
C ARG A 482 4.59 9.76 -25.12
N GLN A 483 4.40 11.08 -25.19
CA GLN A 483 5.44 12.02 -24.78
C GLN A 483 5.75 11.96 -23.28
N TYR A 484 4.78 11.58 -22.45
CA TYR A 484 5.02 11.33 -21.04
C TYR A 484 5.74 10.00 -20.83
N ASP A 485 5.39 8.95 -21.58
CA ASP A 485 6.11 7.67 -21.54
C ASP A 485 7.58 7.85 -21.94
N THR A 486 7.87 8.55 -23.04
CA THR A 486 9.26 8.90 -23.43
C THR A 486 9.98 9.71 -22.37
N LEU A 487 9.29 10.59 -21.63
CA LEU A 487 9.92 11.29 -20.51
C LEU A 487 10.31 10.29 -19.40
N VAL A 488 9.44 9.35 -19.06
CA VAL A 488 9.72 8.30 -18.06
C VAL A 488 10.88 7.40 -18.51
N GLU A 489 10.95 7.02 -19.78
CA GLU A 489 12.07 6.27 -20.36
C GLU A 489 13.41 7.01 -20.23
N ASN A 490 13.41 8.33 -20.46
CA ASN A 490 14.59 9.15 -20.22
C ASN A 490 15.00 9.14 -18.73
N ILE A 491 14.04 9.13 -17.81
CA ILE A 491 14.31 9.09 -16.36
C ILE A 491 14.92 7.75 -15.95
N ALA A 492 14.50 6.64 -16.58
CA ALA A 492 15.09 5.32 -16.35
C ALA A 492 16.61 5.30 -16.62
N HIS A 493 17.10 6.20 -17.48
CA HIS A 493 18.50 6.41 -17.82
C HIS A 493 19.06 7.70 -17.20
N PHE A 494 18.70 7.95 -15.94
CA PHE A 494 19.17 9.11 -15.17
C PHE A 494 18.83 10.48 -15.77
N GLY A 495 17.74 10.60 -16.52
CA GLY A 495 17.24 11.85 -17.11
C GLY A 495 16.73 12.90 -16.11
N PHE A 496 17.31 13.01 -14.92
CA PHE A 496 16.99 13.98 -13.87
C PHE A 496 17.54 15.38 -14.19
N THR A 497 17.16 15.94 -15.34
CA THR A 497 17.68 17.23 -15.82
C THR A 497 16.65 18.35 -15.66
N LYS A 498 17.13 19.60 -15.57
CA LYS A 498 16.26 20.80 -15.59
C LYS A 498 15.40 20.88 -16.85
N GLN A 499 15.89 20.39 -17.98
CA GLN A 499 15.14 20.33 -19.24
C GLN A 499 13.98 19.32 -19.17
N ASN A 500 14.22 18.12 -18.66
CA ASN A 500 13.18 17.12 -18.46
C ASN A 500 12.15 17.59 -17.42
N ARG A 501 12.56 18.31 -16.36
CA ARG A 501 11.62 18.95 -15.44
C ARG A 501 10.74 19.99 -16.14
N LYS A 502 11.29 20.83 -17.02
CA LYS A 502 10.49 21.76 -17.83
C LYS A 502 9.51 21.02 -18.76
N ARG A 503 9.91 19.88 -19.33
CA ARG A 503 9.02 19.00 -20.12
C ARG A 503 7.89 18.44 -19.27
N LEU A 504 8.19 17.91 -18.07
CA LEU A 504 7.18 17.42 -17.12
C LEU A 504 6.14 18.48 -16.77
N LEU A 505 6.57 19.71 -16.49
CA LEU A 505 5.66 20.80 -16.14
C LEU A 505 4.69 21.14 -17.30
N ARG A 506 5.18 21.19 -18.54
CA ARG A 506 4.32 21.38 -19.73
C ARG A 506 3.35 20.22 -19.94
N LEU A 507 3.82 18.99 -19.75
CA LEU A 507 2.96 17.79 -19.84
C LEU A 507 1.88 17.80 -18.77
N TYR A 508 2.20 18.21 -17.53
CA TYR A 508 1.23 18.37 -16.46
C TYR A 508 0.11 19.34 -16.85
N ASP A 509 0.46 20.53 -17.34
CA ASP A 509 -0.54 21.54 -17.76
C ASP A 509 -1.43 20.97 -18.89
N ARG A 510 -0.83 20.19 -19.81
CA ARG A 510 -1.58 19.54 -20.88
C ARG A 510 -2.51 18.43 -20.37
N PHE A 511 -2.05 17.61 -19.43
CA PHE A 511 -2.86 16.55 -18.84
C PHE A 511 -4.02 17.13 -18.04
N GLN A 512 -3.81 18.26 -17.36
CA GLN A 512 -4.86 19.00 -16.69
C GLN A 512 -5.93 19.46 -17.68
N ALA A 513 -5.54 20.14 -18.77
CA ALA A 513 -6.47 20.57 -19.82
C ALA A 513 -7.22 19.39 -20.46
N LEU A 514 -6.55 18.26 -20.71
CA LEU A 514 -7.18 17.06 -21.27
C LEU A 514 -8.21 16.44 -20.30
N ALA A 515 -7.93 16.45 -18.99
CA ALA A 515 -8.86 15.95 -17.98
C ALA A 515 -10.07 16.88 -17.80
N GLU A 516 -9.90 18.19 -17.97
CA GLU A 516 -11.00 19.15 -17.97
C GLU A 516 -11.89 19.01 -19.22
N GLN A 517 -11.28 18.92 -20.41
CA GLN A 517 -11.99 18.81 -21.68
C GLN A 517 -12.69 17.45 -21.86
N ARG A 518 -12.07 16.37 -21.37
CA ARG A 518 -12.57 14.99 -21.51
C ARG A 518 -12.42 14.26 -20.17
N PRO A 519 -13.33 14.49 -19.20
CA PRO A 519 -13.21 14.04 -17.80
C PRO A 519 -13.50 12.54 -17.61
N THR A 520 -12.93 11.70 -18.47
CA THR A 520 -12.95 10.24 -18.39
C THR A 520 -12.09 9.75 -17.22
N ARG A 521 -12.37 8.54 -16.72
CA ARG A 521 -11.58 7.93 -15.63
C ARG A 521 -10.10 7.78 -16.00
N TYR A 522 -9.81 7.40 -17.25
CA TYR A 522 -8.43 7.36 -17.76
C TYR A 522 -7.72 8.69 -17.58
N ARG A 523 -8.36 9.80 -17.99
CA ARG A 523 -7.74 11.14 -17.88
C ARG A 523 -7.55 11.61 -16.45
N ARG A 524 -8.48 11.29 -15.55
CA ARG A 524 -8.33 11.59 -14.11
C ARG A 524 -7.15 10.83 -13.50
N ARG A 525 -7.03 9.52 -13.78
CA ARG A 525 -5.89 8.70 -13.31
C ARG A 525 -4.55 9.22 -13.81
N GLN A 526 -4.46 9.52 -15.11
CA GLN A 526 -3.26 10.08 -15.71
C GLN A 526 -2.87 11.42 -15.08
N LEU A 527 -3.84 12.31 -14.85
CA LEU A 527 -3.60 13.58 -14.15
C LEU A 527 -3.11 13.36 -12.72
N GLU A 528 -3.64 12.38 -11.99
CA GLU A 528 -3.22 12.09 -10.61
C GLU A 528 -1.77 11.58 -10.55
N ILE A 529 -1.42 10.64 -11.44
CA ILE A 529 -0.06 10.10 -11.59
C ILE A 529 0.94 11.23 -11.89
N ILE A 530 0.70 12.02 -12.95
CA ILE A 530 1.62 13.11 -13.34
C ILE A 530 1.66 14.23 -12.30
N SER A 531 0.58 14.45 -11.54
CA SER A 531 0.57 15.41 -10.44
C SER A 531 1.46 14.96 -9.27
N THR A 532 1.43 13.67 -8.93
CA THR A 532 2.36 13.08 -7.95
C THR A 532 3.81 13.21 -8.42
N HIS A 533 4.09 12.86 -9.67
CA HIS A 533 5.42 13.00 -10.28
C HIS A 533 5.90 14.46 -10.22
N ARG A 534 5.08 15.40 -10.70
CA ARG A 534 5.37 16.85 -10.65
C ARG A 534 5.69 17.34 -9.24
N ARG A 535 4.92 16.91 -8.23
CA ARG A 535 5.15 17.33 -6.84
C ARG A 535 6.55 16.91 -6.36
N LEU A 536 6.95 15.66 -6.64
CA LEU A 536 8.26 15.14 -6.24
C LEU A 536 9.40 15.87 -6.95
N TRP A 537 9.24 16.14 -8.25
CA TRP A 537 10.24 16.87 -9.04
C TRP A 537 10.32 18.37 -8.74
N ARG A 538 9.44 18.89 -7.88
CA ARG A 538 9.53 20.24 -7.32
C ARG A 538 10.13 20.29 -5.91
N SER A 539 10.54 19.14 -5.37
CA SER A 539 11.14 19.06 -4.03
C SER A 539 12.63 19.40 -4.03
N GLY A 540 13.15 19.86 -2.89
CA GLY A 540 14.58 20.10 -2.70
C GLY A 540 15.48 18.88 -2.97
N PRO A 541 15.13 17.66 -2.50
CA PRO A 541 15.89 16.45 -2.81
C PRO A 541 16.08 16.19 -4.30
N TRP A 542 15.09 16.54 -5.14
CA TRP A 542 15.22 16.43 -6.58
C TRP A 542 16.21 17.45 -7.16
N GLU A 543 16.26 18.67 -6.60
CA GLU A 543 17.20 19.70 -7.07
C GLU A 543 18.65 19.30 -6.80
N GLU A 544 18.92 18.72 -5.63
CA GLU A 544 20.23 18.15 -5.30
C GLU A 544 20.61 17.00 -6.22
N LEU A 545 19.63 16.12 -6.57
CA LEU A 545 19.85 15.06 -7.54
C LEU A 545 20.19 15.63 -8.92
N ALA A 546 19.43 16.62 -9.40
CA ALA A 546 19.65 17.19 -10.73
C ALA A 546 21.03 17.87 -10.87
N GLU A 547 21.52 18.53 -9.82
CA GLU A 547 22.90 19.08 -9.81
C GLU A 547 23.95 17.97 -9.73
N ALA A 548 23.69 16.85 -9.05
CA ALA A 548 24.57 15.69 -9.05
C ALA A 548 24.60 15.01 -10.43
N THR A 549 23.44 14.80 -11.06
CA THR A 549 23.32 14.29 -12.43
C THR A 549 24.12 15.17 -13.38
N LYS A 550 23.91 16.49 -13.35
CA LYS A 550 24.64 17.42 -14.21
C LYS A 550 26.16 17.24 -14.08
N ARG A 551 26.70 17.21 -12.86
CA ARG A 551 28.14 17.01 -12.62
C ARG A 551 28.64 15.65 -13.09
N ALA A 552 27.86 14.59 -12.86
CA ALA A 552 28.22 13.23 -13.26
C ALA A 552 28.23 13.02 -14.78
N THR A 553 27.44 13.82 -15.50
CA THR A 553 27.25 13.70 -16.95
C THR A 553 27.95 14.80 -17.74
N GLU A 554 28.59 15.76 -17.08
CA GLU A 554 29.41 16.80 -17.75
C GLU A 554 30.55 16.12 -18.55
N GLY A 555 30.52 16.27 -19.89
CA GLY A 555 31.46 15.59 -20.81
C GLY A 555 31.00 14.21 -21.33
N MET A 556 29.88 13.70 -20.83
CA MET A 556 29.16 12.56 -21.41
C MET A 556 27.93 13.09 -22.16
N GLU A 557 27.93 13.03 -23.49
CA GLU A 557 26.65 13.13 -24.21
C GLU A 557 25.82 11.90 -23.82
N ILE A 558 24.88 12.10 -22.89
CA ILE A 558 23.74 11.20 -22.76
C ILE A 558 22.88 11.50 -23.99
N GLU A 559 22.78 10.56 -24.91
CA GLU A 559 21.79 10.62 -25.98
C GLU A 559 20.40 10.61 -25.35
N GLY A 560 19.89 11.80 -25.02
CA GLY A 560 18.46 11.98 -24.94
C GLY A 560 17.92 11.77 -26.34
N GLN A 561 16.93 10.89 -26.50
CA GLN A 561 16.23 10.79 -27.78
C GLN A 561 15.83 12.19 -28.25
N PRO A 562 16.02 12.51 -29.55
CA PRO A 562 15.80 13.85 -30.06
C PRO A 562 14.40 14.33 -29.66
N LEU A 563 14.35 15.56 -29.16
CA LEU A 563 13.10 16.18 -28.77
C LEU A 563 12.19 16.22 -30.00
N ASP A 564 11.05 15.52 -29.95
CA ASP A 564 9.94 15.91 -30.80
C ASP A 564 9.66 17.39 -30.52
N ILE A 565 9.82 18.22 -31.55
CA ILE A 565 9.59 19.66 -31.48
C ILE A 565 8.15 19.84 -31.04
N LEU A 566 7.97 20.22 -29.77
CA LEU A 566 6.68 20.62 -29.24
C LEU A 566 6.22 21.84 -30.06
N PRO A 567 5.07 21.79 -30.75
CA PRO A 567 4.57 22.99 -31.40
C PRO A 567 4.36 24.05 -30.31
N THR A 568 5.06 25.18 -30.47
CA THR A 568 4.98 26.35 -29.59
C THR A 568 3.64 27.08 -29.69
N GLN A 569 2.76 26.63 -30.58
CA GLN A 569 1.42 27.15 -30.76
C GLN A 569 0.43 26.37 -29.91
N THR A 570 -0.27 27.09 -29.04
CA THR A 570 -1.51 26.65 -28.41
C THR A 570 -2.46 26.14 -29.51
N PRO A 571 -2.79 24.84 -29.59
CA PRO A 571 -3.79 24.40 -30.55
C PRO A 571 -5.13 24.95 -30.09
N VAL A 572 -5.76 25.73 -30.97
CA VAL A 572 -7.16 26.14 -30.83
C VAL A 572 -8.01 24.86 -30.67
N PRO A 573 -9.03 24.84 -29.80
CA PRO A 573 -9.92 23.68 -29.63
C PRO A 573 -10.44 23.14 -30.96
N ASP A 574 -10.52 21.82 -31.12
CA ASP A 574 -11.10 21.13 -32.30
C ASP A 574 -12.53 21.61 -32.62
N SER A 575 -13.22 22.25 -31.66
CA SER A 575 -14.53 22.88 -31.84
C SER A 575 -14.52 24.17 -32.69
N LEU A 576 -13.36 24.64 -33.16
CA LEU A 576 -13.22 25.85 -33.98
C LEU A 576 -12.63 25.58 -35.37
N GLN A 577 -12.42 24.32 -35.75
CA GLN A 577 -12.25 23.98 -37.16
C GLN A 577 -13.64 24.02 -37.81
N ALA A 578 -14.05 25.23 -38.21
CA ALA A 578 -15.14 25.40 -39.14
C ALA A 578 -14.77 24.63 -40.42
N SER A 579 -15.49 23.52 -40.64
CA SER A 579 -15.64 22.92 -41.96
C SER A 579 -16.02 24.05 -42.93
N THR A 580 -15.07 24.40 -43.79
CA THR A 580 -15.31 25.23 -44.97
C THR A 580 -15.23 24.31 -46.19
N PRO A 581 -16.08 24.55 -47.19
CA PRO A 581 -16.82 23.55 -47.96
C PRO A 581 -16.00 22.64 -48.87
#